data_AF-A0A1V4XPQ7-F1
#
_entry.id   AF-A0A1V4XPQ7-F1
#
_cell.length_a   1.000
_cell.length_b   1.000
_cell.length_c   1.000
_cell.angle_alpha   90.00
_cell.angle_beta   90.00
_cell.angle_gamma   90.00
#
_symmetry.space_group_name_H-M   'P 1'
#
loop_
_entity.id
_entity.type
_entity.pdbx_description
1 polymer ?
#
loop_
_entity_poly.entity_id
_entity_poly.type
_entity_poly.pdbx_seq_one_letter_code
_entity_poly.pdbx_strand_id
1 'polypeptide(L)'
;MDIRMEKGSTGAWETRKKRRFRLFSAGLTRLRRLWVAVVIVWLVLVAVSGYILMPSREQVERAMVFEVTEEVRRYDGLAFVAESPRGIYESARREGFDDWIAAVRAKRRIGPDADPDFARIRERYLRELERLPGRRFTLILLLAFAWVGPTALFYLAVRIMEWVAGEGKD
;
A
#
# COMPACT_ATOMS: atom_id res chain seq x y z
N MET A 1 2.16 -60.64 3.60
CA MET A 1 1.52 -59.36 3.95
C MET A 1 0.31 -59.21 3.03
N ASP A 2 -0.90 -59.35 3.57
CA ASP A 2 -2.13 -59.51 2.77
C ASP A 2 -2.60 -58.15 2.22
N ILE A 3 -2.54 -57.96 0.90
CA ILE A 3 -2.87 -56.69 0.26
C ILE A 3 -4.39 -56.67 0.05
N ARG A 4 -5.15 -56.11 1.01
CA ARG A 4 -6.58 -55.85 0.82
C ARG A 4 -6.79 -54.80 -0.27
N MET A 5 -7.17 -55.27 -1.45
CA MET A 5 -7.63 -54.44 -2.56
C MET A 5 -9.13 -54.16 -2.39
N GLU A 6 -9.52 -52.90 -2.53
CA GLU A 6 -10.93 -52.49 -2.51
C GLU A 6 -11.28 -51.97 -3.91
N LYS A 7 -12.41 -52.43 -4.46
CA LYS A 7 -12.85 -52.05 -5.80
C LYS A 7 -13.39 -50.61 -5.77
N GLY A 8 -12.82 -49.73 -6.60
CA GLY A 8 -13.26 -48.33 -6.73
C GLY A 8 -14.58 -48.19 -7.50
N SER A 9 -15.21 -47.02 -7.41
CA SER A 9 -16.49 -46.71 -8.08
C SER A 9 -16.41 -46.72 -9.62
N THR A 10 -15.21 -46.73 -10.18
CA THR A 10 -14.93 -46.88 -11.62
C THR A 10 -14.60 -48.33 -12.01
N GLY A 11 -14.72 -49.29 -11.08
CA GLY A 11 -14.48 -50.72 -11.32
C GLY A 11 -13.02 -51.15 -11.24
N ALA A 12 -12.07 -50.22 -11.11
CA ALA A 12 -10.64 -50.54 -10.96
C ALA A 12 -10.30 -51.01 -9.53
N TRP A 13 -9.45 -52.03 -9.41
CA TRP A 13 -8.91 -52.49 -8.14
C TRP A 13 -7.82 -51.52 -7.67
N GLU A 14 -8.10 -50.76 -6.62
CA GLU A 14 -7.12 -49.87 -6.01
C GLU A 14 -6.83 -50.34 -4.58
N THR A 15 -5.57 -50.27 -4.17
CA THR A 15 -5.22 -50.53 -2.77
C THR A 15 -5.79 -49.40 -1.91
N ARG A 16 -6.29 -49.74 -0.72
CA ARG A 16 -6.90 -48.80 0.23
C ARG A 16 -6.01 -47.58 0.52
N LYS A 17 -4.68 -47.77 0.52
CA LYS A 17 -3.67 -46.71 0.66
C LYS A 17 -3.68 -45.72 -0.53
N LYS A 18 -3.78 -46.22 -1.77
CA LYS A 18 -3.78 -45.41 -3.01
C LYS A 18 -5.03 -44.52 -3.13
N ARG A 19 -6.20 -45.06 -2.74
CA ARG A 19 -7.48 -44.32 -2.71
C ARG A 19 -7.47 -43.21 -1.64
N ARG A 20 -6.96 -43.53 -0.44
CA ARG A 20 -6.82 -42.58 0.68
C ARG A 20 -5.83 -41.45 0.32
N PHE A 21 -4.76 -41.77 -0.41
CA PHE A 21 -3.78 -40.80 -0.93
C PHE A 21 -4.37 -39.87 -1.99
N ARG A 22 -5.18 -40.36 -2.93
CA ARG A 22 -5.82 -39.52 -3.96
C ARG A 22 -6.83 -38.55 -3.34
N LEU A 23 -7.57 -38.97 -2.31
CA LEU A 23 -8.45 -38.10 -1.53
C LEU A 23 -7.68 -37.07 -0.68
N PHE A 24 -6.58 -37.48 -0.05
CA PHE A 24 -5.73 -36.59 0.75
C PHE A 24 -5.06 -35.51 -0.10
N SER A 25 -4.47 -35.87 -1.25
CA SER A 25 -3.88 -34.92 -2.21
C SER A 25 -4.92 -33.97 -2.83
N ALA A 26 -6.14 -34.46 -3.09
CA ALA A 26 -7.26 -33.61 -3.51
C ALA A 26 -7.71 -32.62 -2.39
N GLY A 27 -7.67 -33.05 -1.12
CA GLY A 27 -7.90 -32.16 0.03
C GLY A 27 -6.81 -31.11 0.21
N LEU A 28 -5.54 -31.52 0.04
CA LEU A 28 -4.36 -30.65 0.15
C LEU A 28 -4.36 -29.56 -0.92
N THR A 29 -4.77 -29.89 -2.14
CA THR A 29 -4.94 -28.92 -3.23
C THR A 29 -6.10 -27.95 -2.99
N ARG A 30 -7.15 -28.35 -2.26
CA ARG A 30 -8.26 -27.47 -1.87
C ARG A 30 -7.88 -26.53 -0.74
N LEU A 31 -7.20 -27.02 0.31
CA LEU A 31 -6.65 -26.18 1.38
C LEU A 31 -5.63 -25.18 0.82
N ARG A 32 -4.77 -25.62 -0.11
CA ARG A 32 -3.85 -24.75 -0.84
C ARG A 32 -4.58 -23.61 -1.55
N ARG A 33 -5.69 -23.90 -2.26
CA ARG A 33 -6.48 -22.87 -2.95
C ARG A 33 -7.14 -21.88 -1.98
N LEU A 34 -7.67 -22.37 -0.85
CA LEU A 34 -8.26 -21.53 0.19
C LEU A 34 -7.21 -20.61 0.84
N TRP A 35 -6.02 -21.14 1.15
CA TRP A 35 -4.93 -20.34 1.69
C TRP A 35 -4.42 -19.28 0.72
N VAL A 36 -4.28 -19.63 -0.56
CA VAL A 36 -3.94 -18.65 -1.62
C VAL A 36 -4.99 -17.54 -1.67
N ALA A 37 -6.28 -17.88 -1.59
CA ALA A 37 -7.35 -16.88 -1.57
C ALA A 37 -7.27 -15.97 -0.33
N VAL A 38 -7.05 -16.52 0.86
CA VAL A 38 -6.90 -15.74 2.11
C VAL A 38 -5.69 -14.79 2.03
N VAL A 39 -4.55 -15.26 1.52
CA VAL A 39 -3.35 -14.44 1.34
C VAL A 39 -3.58 -13.32 0.33
N ILE A 40 -4.24 -13.61 -0.79
CA ILE A 40 -4.60 -12.58 -1.79
C ILE A 40 -5.50 -11.51 -1.15
N VAL A 41 -6.55 -11.92 -0.41
CA VAL A 41 -7.46 -10.98 0.25
C VAL A 41 -6.73 -10.13 1.29
N TRP A 42 -5.86 -10.75 2.09
CA TRP A 42 -5.07 -10.03 3.09
C TRP A 42 -4.13 -9.00 2.43
N LEU A 43 -3.50 -9.34 1.30
CA LEU A 43 -2.65 -8.44 0.55
C LEU A 43 -3.43 -7.28 -0.07
N VAL A 44 -4.63 -7.53 -0.59
CA VAL A 44 -5.50 -6.46 -1.09
C VAL A 44 -5.83 -5.50 0.04
N LEU A 45 -6.14 -6.01 1.24
CA LEU A 45 -6.38 -5.17 2.42
C LEU A 45 -5.15 -4.33 2.81
N VAL A 46 -3.95 -4.92 2.79
CA VAL A 46 -2.70 -4.20 3.12
C VAL A 46 -2.36 -3.17 2.04
N ALA A 47 -2.53 -3.50 0.76
CA ALA A 47 -2.30 -2.57 -0.34
C ALA A 47 -3.29 -1.40 -0.31
N VAL A 48 -4.58 -1.69 -0.10
CA VAL A 48 -5.63 -0.67 -0.03
C VAL A 48 -5.44 0.23 1.19
N SER A 49 -5.15 -0.33 2.36
CA SER A 49 -4.87 0.47 3.56
C SER A 49 -3.61 1.31 3.40
N GLY A 50 -2.51 0.74 2.89
CA GLY A 50 -1.28 1.48 2.59
C GLY A 50 -1.46 2.59 1.56
N TYR A 51 -2.29 2.37 0.54
CA TYR A 51 -2.64 3.36 -0.47
C TYR A 51 -3.54 4.48 0.08
N ILE A 52 -4.56 4.13 0.87
CA ILE A 52 -5.49 5.10 1.48
C ILE A 52 -4.79 5.98 2.52
N LEU A 53 -3.88 5.41 3.31
CA LEU A 53 -3.12 6.13 4.34
C LEU A 53 -2.00 7.02 3.74
N MET A 54 -1.76 6.93 2.43
CA MET A 54 -0.72 7.69 1.78
C MET A 54 -1.19 9.11 1.50
N PRO A 55 -0.46 10.14 1.94
CA PRO A 55 -0.86 11.51 1.66
C PRO A 55 -0.91 11.73 0.14
N SER A 56 -2.06 12.19 -0.34
CA SER A 56 -2.20 12.54 -1.75
C SER A 56 -1.46 13.83 -2.03
N ARG A 57 -1.05 14.05 -3.28
CA ARG A 57 -0.44 15.30 -3.71
C ARG A 57 -1.32 16.50 -3.34
N GLU A 58 -2.63 16.37 -3.51
CA GLU A 58 -3.62 17.38 -3.13
C GLU A 58 -3.63 17.66 -1.62
N GLN A 59 -3.41 16.65 -0.76
CA GLN A 59 -3.32 16.87 0.69
C GLN A 59 -2.06 17.66 1.06
N VAL A 60 -0.92 17.36 0.41
CA VAL A 60 0.34 18.11 0.60
C VAL A 60 0.21 19.55 0.10
N GLU A 61 -0.41 19.74 -1.07
CA GLU A 61 -0.65 21.07 -1.63
C GLU A 61 -1.62 21.90 -0.75
N ARG A 62 -2.68 21.28 -0.22
CA ARG A 62 -3.58 21.93 0.74
C ARG A 62 -2.90 22.28 2.06
N ALA A 63 -2.05 21.40 2.58
CA ALA A 63 -1.29 21.65 3.80
C ALA A 63 -0.34 22.84 3.62
N MET A 64 0.36 22.93 2.48
CA MET A 64 1.21 24.08 2.17
C MET A 64 0.39 25.37 2.07
N VAL A 65 -0.73 25.39 1.34
CA VAL A 65 -1.58 26.59 1.24
C VAL A 65 -2.07 27.02 2.63
N PHE A 66 -2.47 26.06 3.48
CA PHE A 66 -2.88 26.35 4.84
C PHE A 66 -1.74 26.97 5.67
N GLU A 67 -0.54 26.38 5.62
CA GLU A 67 0.65 26.89 6.33
C GLU A 67 1.01 28.31 5.85
N VAL A 68 0.93 28.58 4.54
CA VAL A 68 1.11 29.94 3.99
C VAL A 68 0.03 30.89 4.51
N THR A 69 -1.24 30.49 4.53
CA THR A 69 -2.31 31.38 5.04
C THR A 69 -2.17 31.67 6.52
N GLU A 70 -1.73 30.70 7.31
CA GLU A 70 -1.50 30.85 8.74
C GLU A 70 -0.32 31.79 9.00
N GLU A 71 0.78 31.64 8.25
CA GLU A 71 1.92 32.54 8.33
C GLU A 71 1.55 33.96 7.91
N VAL A 72 0.79 34.13 6.82
CA VAL A 72 0.29 35.45 6.40
C VAL A 72 -0.63 36.06 7.47
N ARG A 73 -1.47 35.25 8.12
CA ARG A 73 -2.35 35.71 9.20
C ARG A 73 -1.58 36.14 10.44
N ARG A 74 -0.38 35.60 10.66
CA ARG A 74 0.52 36.05 11.73
C ARG A 74 1.00 37.48 11.52
N TYR A 75 1.23 37.88 10.26
CA TYR A 75 1.67 39.24 9.90
C TYR A 75 0.50 40.21 9.66
N ASP A 76 -0.58 39.74 9.03
CA ASP A 76 -1.81 40.48 8.78
C ASP A 76 -2.98 39.72 9.39
N GLY A 77 -3.31 40.03 10.66
CA GLY A 77 -4.28 39.31 11.50
C GLY A 77 -5.69 39.15 10.91
N LEU A 78 -6.02 39.90 9.86
CA LEU A 78 -7.29 39.84 9.14
C LEU A 78 -7.20 39.17 7.77
N ALA A 79 -6.03 38.67 7.38
CA ALA A 79 -5.85 37.97 6.12
C ALA A 79 -6.72 36.72 6.07
N PHE A 80 -7.42 36.53 4.95
CA PHE A 80 -8.22 35.34 4.62
C PHE A 80 -9.41 35.03 5.54
N VAL A 81 -9.78 35.93 6.47
CA VAL A 81 -10.89 35.69 7.42
C VAL A 81 -12.25 35.53 6.73
N ALA A 82 -12.46 36.18 5.58
CA ALA A 82 -13.69 36.11 4.80
C ALA A 82 -13.67 35.02 3.71
N GLU A 83 -12.53 34.35 3.50
CA GLU A 83 -12.36 33.38 2.41
C GLU A 83 -12.43 31.94 2.94
N SER A 84 -13.10 31.06 2.20
CA SER A 84 -13.13 29.64 2.57
C SER A 84 -11.77 28.97 2.26
N PRO A 85 -11.28 28.03 3.11
CA PRO A 85 -10.02 27.32 2.85
C PRO A 85 -9.98 26.64 1.47
N ARG A 86 -11.12 26.15 1.00
CA ARG A 86 -11.27 25.55 -0.33
C ARG A 86 -11.12 26.58 -1.45
N GLY A 87 -11.71 27.76 -1.29
CA GLY A 87 -11.59 28.86 -2.25
C GLY A 87 -10.16 29.37 -2.37
N ILE A 88 -9.43 29.45 -1.26
CA ILE A 88 -8.01 29.83 -1.23
C ILE A 88 -7.15 28.78 -1.93
N TYR A 89 -7.40 27.49 -1.66
CA TYR A 89 -6.69 26.42 -2.35
C TYR A 89 -6.94 26.43 -3.87
N GLU A 90 -8.19 26.64 -4.28
CA GLU A 90 -8.55 26.67 -5.70
C GLU A 90 -8.03 27.92 -6.43
N SER A 91 -7.84 29.04 -5.75
CA SER A 91 -7.17 30.22 -6.33
C SER A 91 -5.67 29.98 -6.46
N ALA A 92 -5.02 29.51 -5.39
CA ALA A 92 -3.60 29.18 -5.39
C ALA A 92 -3.23 28.15 -6.48
N ARG A 93 -4.08 27.13 -6.66
CA ARG A 93 -3.89 26.11 -7.69
C ARG A 93 -4.07 26.65 -9.11
N ARG A 94 -4.98 27.60 -9.34
CA ARG A 94 -5.24 28.18 -10.65
C ARG A 94 -4.12 29.11 -11.10
N GLU A 95 -3.58 29.86 -10.15
CA GLU A 95 -2.55 30.88 -10.39
C GLU A 95 -1.15 30.26 -10.42
N GLY A 96 -0.96 29.12 -9.76
CA GLY A 96 0.34 28.51 -9.53
C GLY A 96 0.85 28.93 -8.14
N PHE A 97 1.32 27.96 -7.36
CA PHE A 97 1.60 28.19 -5.94
C PHE A 97 2.68 29.25 -5.68
N ASP A 98 3.74 29.28 -6.50
CA ASP A 98 4.82 30.27 -6.37
C ASP A 98 4.32 31.69 -6.69
N ASP A 99 3.56 31.85 -7.78
CA ASP A 99 3.00 33.13 -8.21
C ASP A 99 1.92 33.63 -7.23
N TRP A 100 1.10 32.72 -6.70
CA TRP A 100 0.11 33.02 -5.68
C TRP A 100 0.75 33.50 -4.38
N ILE A 101 1.82 32.84 -3.90
CA ILE A 101 2.55 33.29 -2.70
C ILE A 101 3.11 34.71 -2.93
N ALA A 102 3.70 34.98 -4.10
CA ALA A 102 4.21 36.30 -4.46
C ALA A 102 3.08 37.36 -4.50
N ALA A 103 1.92 37.04 -5.07
CA ALA A 103 0.77 37.92 -5.14
C ALA A 103 0.19 38.23 -3.74
N VAL A 104 0.08 37.22 -2.88
CA VAL A 104 -0.37 37.40 -1.48
C VAL A 104 0.61 38.29 -0.72
N ARG A 105 1.92 38.09 -0.91
CA ARG A 105 2.96 38.92 -0.31
C ARG A 105 2.99 40.35 -0.80
N ALA A 106 2.67 40.59 -2.06
CA ALA A 106 2.57 41.96 -2.59
C ALA A 106 1.31 42.68 -2.09
N LYS A 107 0.20 41.94 -1.95
CA LYS A 107 -1.10 42.48 -1.55
C LYS A 107 -1.22 42.72 -0.04
N ARG A 108 -0.56 41.88 0.76
CA ARG A 108 -0.54 41.95 2.23
C ARG A 108 0.76 42.63 2.63
N ARG A 109 0.76 43.54 3.61
CA ARG A 109 1.95 44.31 4.03
C ARG A 109 3.00 43.45 4.76
N ILE A 110 3.48 42.41 4.10
CA ILE A 110 4.45 41.47 4.64
C ILE A 110 5.85 42.00 4.31
N GLY A 111 6.62 42.30 5.35
CA GLY A 111 7.99 42.81 5.21
C GLY A 111 8.98 41.74 4.74
N PRO A 112 10.22 42.15 4.40
CA PRO A 112 11.29 41.22 4.00
C PRO A 112 11.66 40.23 5.11
N ASP A 113 11.34 40.52 6.36
CA ASP A 113 11.62 39.65 7.51
C ASP A 113 10.92 38.27 7.42
N ALA A 114 9.86 38.15 6.62
CA ALA A 114 9.12 36.91 6.43
C ALA A 114 9.68 36.01 5.30
N ASP A 115 10.62 36.51 4.48
CA ASP A 115 11.29 35.75 3.42
C ASP A 115 11.80 34.36 3.84
N PRO A 116 12.55 34.21 4.95
CA PRO A 116 13.05 32.91 5.38
C PRO A 116 11.94 31.93 5.76
N ASP A 117 10.81 32.40 6.27
CA ASP A 117 9.71 31.53 6.68
C ASP A 117 8.94 30.98 5.47
N PHE A 118 8.63 31.82 4.47
CA PHE A 118 8.04 31.34 3.21
C PHE A 118 8.98 30.40 2.45
N ALA A 119 10.29 30.69 2.44
CA ALA A 119 11.28 29.81 1.84
C ALA A 119 11.31 28.44 2.54
N ARG A 120 11.21 28.41 3.88
CA ARG A 120 11.15 27.18 4.67
C ARG A 120 9.90 26.36 4.38
N ILE A 121 8.74 27.00 4.27
CA ILE A 121 7.47 26.33 3.90
C ILE A 121 7.59 25.70 2.51
N ARG A 122 8.11 26.46 1.53
CA ARG A 122 8.33 25.97 0.16
C ARG A 122 9.30 24.78 0.12
N GLU A 123 10.42 24.86 0.83
CA GLU A 123 11.40 23.78 0.88
C GLU A 123 10.83 22.51 1.56
N ARG A 124 9.99 22.66 2.58
CA ARG A 124 9.28 21.53 3.20
C ARG A 124 8.32 20.88 2.22
N TYR A 125 7.53 21.69 1.52
CA TYR A 125 6.59 21.23 0.49
C TYR A 125 7.31 20.46 -0.63
N LEU A 126 8.39 21.01 -1.19
CA LEU A 126 9.17 20.34 -2.24
C LEU A 126 9.74 19.00 -1.76
N ARG A 127 10.31 18.97 -0.54
CA ARG A 127 10.79 17.73 0.06
C ARG A 127 9.69 16.69 0.28
N GLU A 128 8.50 17.11 0.68
CA GLU A 128 7.37 16.19 0.83
C GLU A 128 6.92 15.63 -0.51
N LEU A 129 6.84 16.47 -1.55
CA LEU A 129 6.52 16.04 -2.91
C LEU A 129 7.54 15.08 -3.50
N GLU A 130 8.83 15.34 -3.33
CA GLU A 130 9.91 14.46 -3.77
C GLU A 130 9.87 13.10 -3.05
N ARG A 131 9.43 13.09 -1.79
CA ARG A 131 9.30 11.86 -1.00
C ARG A 131 8.05 11.05 -1.32
N LEU A 132 7.02 11.63 -1.95
CA LEU A 132 5.81 10.92 -2.36
C LEU A 132 6.09 9.69 -3.26
N PRO A 133 6.82 9.81 -4.39
CA PRO A 133 7.10 8.66 -5.26
C PRO A 133 8.00 7.63 -4.57
N GLY A 134 8.99 8.06 -3.79
CA GLY A 134 9.87 7.15 -3.04
C GLY A 134 9.10 6.32 -2.02
N ARG A 135 8.21 6.93 -1.24
CA ARG A 135 7.35 6.21 -0.29
C ARG A 135 6.43 5.21 -1.01
N ARG A 136 5.85 5.59 -2.16
CA ARG A 136 5.00 4.70 -2.98
C ARG A 136 5.78 3.48 -3.44
N PHE A 137 6.99 3.69 -3.93
CA PHE A 137 7.87 2.62 -4.37
C PHE A 137 8.28 1.69 -3.23
N THR A 138 8.63 2.23 -2.06
CA THR A 138 8.94 1.44 -0.86
C THR A 138 7.76 0.58 -0.42
N LEU A 139 6.53 1.11 -0.50
CA LEU A 139 5.32 0.37 -0.13
C LEU A 139 5.06 -0.79 -1.12
N ILE A 140 5.25 -0.56 -2.42
CA ILE A 140 5.19 -1.61 -3.45
C ILE A 140 6.28 -2.67 -3.20
N LEU A 141 7.51 -2.25 -2.89
CA LEU A 141 8.60 -3.17 -2.57
C LEU A 141 8.32 -4.02 -1.33
N LEU A 142 7.80 -3.41 -0.25
CA LEU A 142 7.40 -4.13 0.96
C LEU A 142 6.29 -5.14 0.65
N LEU A 143 5.32 -4.80 -0.20
CA LEU A 143 4.31 -5.73 -0.67
C LEU A 143 4.91 -6.87 -1.52
N ALA A 144 5.87 -6.58 -2.38
CA ALA A 144 6.58 -7.60 -3.16
C ALA A 144 7.39 -8.54 -2.26
N PHE A 145 8.07 -8.03 -1.23
CA PHE A 145 8.76 -8.87 -0.25
C PHE A 145 7.78 -9.70 0.59
N ALA A 146 6.65 -9.10 1.00
CA ALA A 146 5.56 -9.80 1.68
C ALA A 146 4.92 -10.91 0.80
N TRP A 147 5.09 -10.86 -0.52
CA TRP A 147 4.70 -11.92 -1.45
C TRP A 147 5.70 -13.07 -1.49
N VAL A 148 7.00 -12.76 -1.58
CA VAL A 148 8.07 -13.75 -1.77
C VAL A 148 8.21 -14.68 -0.55
N GLY A 149 8.08 -14.16 0.66
CA GLY A 149 8.22 -14.97 1.89
C GLY A 149 7.20 -16.12 1.98
N PRO A 150 5.89 -15.84 1.97
CA PRO A 150 4.85 -16.88 2.06
C PRO A 150 4.86 -17.85 0.88
N THR A 151 5.18 -17.38 -0.34
CA THR A 151 5.26 -18.25 -1.52
C THR A 151 6.46 -19.20 -1.46
N ALA A 152 7.63 -18.71 -1.03
CA ALA A 152 8.82 -19.55 -0.82
C ALA A 152 8.60 -20.57 0.31
N LEU A 153 8.02 -20.15 1.43
CA LEU A 153 7.69 -21.04 2.55
C LEU A 153 6.70 -22.13 2.13
N PHE A 154 5.70 -21.77 1.32
CA PHE A 154 4.73 -22.72 0.79
C PHE A 154 5.36 -23.71 -0.19
N TYR A 155 6.21 -23.23 -1.11
CA TYR A 155 6.95 -24.10 -2.03
C TYR A 155 7.78 -25.12 -1.25
N LEU A 156 8.48 -24.68 -0.20
CA LEU A 156 9.28 -25.54 0.66
C LEU A 156 8.41 -26.57 1.41
N ALA A 157 7.29 -26.15 2.00
CA ALA A 157 6.39 -27.03 2.74
C ALA A 157 5.78 -28.12 1.85
N VAL A 158 5.37 -27.78 0.62
CA VAL A 158 4.89 -28.77 -0.36
C VAL A 158 6.00 -29.76 -0.73
N ARG A 159 7.21 -29.26 -0.99
CA ARG A 159 8.36 -30.09 -1.38
C ARG A 159 8.79 -31.05 -0.25
N ILE A 160 8.73 -30.60 1.01
CA ILE A 160 8.97 -31.45 2.18
C ILE A 160 7.89 -32.52 2.31
N MET A 161 6.61 -32.17 2.15
CA MET A 161 5.52 -33.14 2.19
C MET A 161 5.59 -34.17 1.05
N GLU A 162 5.97 -33.76 -0.17
CA GLU A 162 6.23 -34.67 -1.29
C GLU A 162 7.40 -35.62 -1.01
N TRP A 163 8.47 -35.12 -0.38
CA TRP A 163 9.64 -35.91 -0.02
C TRP A 163 9.34 -36.95 1.07
N VAL A 164 8.70 -36.54 2.17
CA VAL A 164 8.27 -37.44 3.26
C VAL A 164 7.27 -38.50 2.77
N ALA A 165 6.38 -38.13 1.83
CA ALA A 165 5.46 -39.08 1.21
C ALA A 165 6.12 -40.00 0.17
N GLY A 166 7.27 -39.59 -0.38
CA GLY A 166 8.08 -40.33 -1.34
C GLY A 166 8.94 -41.41 -0.69
N GLU A 167 9.47 -41.18 0.52
CA GLU A 167 10.27 -42.15 1.27
C GLU A 167 9.49 -43.38 1.77
N GLY A 168 8.16 -43.38 1.71
CA GLY A 168 7.33 -44.54 2.05
C GLY A 168 7.17 -45.58 0.93
N LYS A 169 7.98 -45.51 -0.13
CA LYS A 169 7.88 -46.34 -1.34
C LYS A 169 9.03 -47.33 -1.57
N ASP A 170 10.07 -47.32 -0.74
CA ASP A 170 11.14 -48.31 -0.78
C ASP A 170 10.94 -49.39 0.29
#